data_AF-A0A286G987-F1
#
_entry.id   AF-A0A286G987-F1
#
_cell.length_a   1.000
_cell.length_b   1.000
_cell.length_c   1.000
_cell.angle_alpha   90.00
_cell.angle_beta   90.00
_cell.angle_gamma   90.00
#
_symmetry.space_group_name_H-M   'P 1'
#
loop_
_entity.id
_entity.type
_entity.pdbx_description
1 polymer ?
#
loop_
_entity_poly.entity_id
_entity_poly.type
_entity_poly.pdbx_seq_one_letter_code
_entity_poly.pdbx_strand_id
1 'polypeptide(L)' 'MRTVEELNKSKAPIVRIDPSLEQYRDKVLFPEKLAKANELLKTAKLPSRKRVTS' A
#
# COMPACT_ATOMS: atom_id res chain seq x y z
N MET A 1 14.09 -15.56 -15.70
CA MET A 1 13.98 -14.52 -14.64
C MET A 1 14.13 -13.17 -15.30
N ARG A 2 13.26 -12.20 -14.98
CA ARG A 2 13.45 -10.80 -15.41
C ARG A 2 14.33 -10.10 -14.38
N THR A 3 15.26 -9.25 -14.79
CA THR A 3 16.09 -8.48 -13.84
C THR A 3 15.29 -7.32 -13.25
N VAL A 4 15.74 -6.81 -12.10
CA VAL A 4 15.13 -5.64 -11.43
C VAL A 4 15.12 -4.41 -12.36
N GLU A 5 16.14 -4.29 -13.20
CA GLU A 5 16.30 -3.18 -14.15
C GLU A 5 15.28 -3.23 -15.28
N GLU A 6 14.92 -4.42 -15.76
CA GLU A 6 13.88 -4.62 -16.77
C GLU A 6 12.48 -4.33 -16.20
N LEU A 7 12.24 -4.72 -14.94
CA LEU A 7 10.97 -4.45 -14.25
C LEU A 7 10.76 -2.94 -14.03
N ASN A 8 11.81 -2.21 -13.69
CA ASN A 8 11.75 -0.75 -13.49
C ASN A 8 11.53 0.06 -14.77
N LYS A 9 11.88 -0.49 -15.95
CA LYS A 9 11.63 0.14 -17.26
C LYS A 9 10.18 -0.05 -17.74
N SER A 10 9.45 -1.01 -17.16
CA SER A 10 8.07 -1.27 -17.51
C SER A 10 7.14 -0.18 -16.97
N LYS A 11 6.24 0.33 -17.80
CA LYS A 11 5.16 1.24 -17.37
C LYS A 11 4.08 0.52 -16.55
N ALA A 12 4.14 -0.81 -16.47
CA ALA A 12 3.20 -1.59 -15.67
C ALA A 12 3.66 -1.60 -14.21
N PRO A 13 2.75 -1.40 -13.24
CA PRO A 13 3.09 -1.46 -11.83
C PRO A 13 3.64 -2.85 -11.47
N ILE A 14 4.81 -2.87 -10.82
CA ILE A 14 5.54 -4.08 -10.42
C ILE A 14 4.73 -4.92 -9.43
N VAL A 15 3.90 -4.25 -8.61
CA VAL A 15 2.98 -4.89 -7.67
C VAL A 15 1.56 -4.49 -8.05
N ARG A 16 0.72 -5.49 -8.33
CA ARG A 16 -0.71 -5.33 -8.60
C ARG A 16 -1.50 -5.94 -7.45
N ILE A 17 -2.55 -5.26 -7.02
CA ILE A 17 -3.51 -5.83 -6.07
C ILE A 17 -4.33 -6.88 -6.84
N ASP A 18 -4.44 -8.07 -6.28
CA ASP A 18 -5.25 -9.15 -6.83
C ASP A 18 -6.75 -8.79 -6.72
N PRO A 19 -7.52 -8.78 -7.83
CA PRO A 19 -8.94 -8.47 -7.79
C PRO A 19 -9.78 -9.36 -6.86
N SER A 20 -9.34 -10.60 -6.60
CA SER A 20 -10.02 -11.50 -5.67
C SER A 20 -10.04 -11.00 -4.23
N LEU A 21 -9.15 -10.06 -3.87
CA LEU A 21 -9.10 -9.46 -2.54
C LEU A 21 -10.18 -8.41 -2.31
N GLU A 22 -10.89 -7.97 -3.35
CA GLU A 22 -11.97 -6.98 -3.26
C GLU A 22 -13.09 -7.42 -2.29
N GLN A 23 -13.29 -8.74 -2.13
CA GLN A 23 -14.26 -9.33 -1.21
C GLN A 23 -14.05 -8.96 0.28
N TYR A 24 -12.88 -8.43 0.62
CA TYR A 24 -12.48 -8.04 1.97
C TYR A 24 -12.45 -6.53 2.20
N ARG A 25 -12.76 -5.71 1.18
CA ARG A 25 -12.56 -4.25 1.21
C ARG A 25 -13.23 -3.56 2.39
N ASP A 26 -14.48 -3.94 2.69
CA ASP A 26 -15.28 -3.34 3.76
C ASP A 26 -15.32 -4.22 5.02
N LYS A 27 -14.44 -5.22 5.12
CA LYS A 27 -14.39 -6.16 6.25
C LYS A 27 -13.19 -5.88 7.14
N VAL A 28 -13.44 -5.66 8.43
CA VAL A 28 -12.37 -5.59 9.44
C VAL A 28 -11.99 -7.00 9.86
N LEU A 29 -10.98 -7.57 9.18
CA LEU A 29 -10.52 -8.94 9.45
C LEU A 29 -9.70 -9.06 10.74
N PHE A 30 -9.03 -7.99 11.17
CA PHE A 30 -8.10 -8.02 12.30
C PHE A 30 -8.27 -6.76 13.17
N PRO A 31 -9.32 -6.67 14.01
CA PRO A 31 -9.65 -5.45 14.74
C PRO A 31 -8.53 -4.99 15.69
N GLU A 32 -7.89 -5.91 16.42
CA GLU A 32 -6.80 -5.59 17.35
C GLU A 32 -5.55 -5.08 16.63
N LYS A 33 -5.17 -5.72 15.52
CA LYS A 33 -4.03 -5.28 14.70
C LYS A 33 -4.31 -3.94 14.04
N LEU A 34 -5.55 -3.71 13.60
CA LEU A 34 -5.99 -2.44 13.04
C LEU A 34 -5.86 -1.32 14.08
N ALA A 35 -6.33 -1.53 15.31
CA ALA A 35 -6.19 -0.57 16.41
C ALA A 35 -4.72 -0.23 16.68
N LYS A 36 -3.88 -1.26 16.85
CA LYS A 36 -2.44 -1.07 17.11
C LYS A 36 -1.73 -0.35 15.95
N ALA A 37 -2.05 -0.69 14.71
CA ALA A 37 -1.49 -0.01 13.55
C ALA A 37 -1.85 1.48 13.53
N ASN A 38 -3.11 1.83 13.84
CA ASN A 38 -3.54 3.22 13.91
C ASN A 38 -2.79 4.00 15.00
N GLU A 39 -2.53 3.39 16.16
CA GLU A 39 -1.73 4.02 17.22
C GLU A 39 -0.28 4.29 16.77
N LEU A 40 0.35 3.31 16.11
CA LEU A 40 1.71 3.44 15.59
C LEU A 40 1.79 4.52 14.50
N LEU A 41 0.79 4.59 13.60
CA LEU A 41 0.78 5.56 12.52
C LEU A 41 0.59 7.00 12.99
N LYS A 42 -0.02 7.24 14.16
CA LYS A 42 -0.13 8.58 14.77
C LYS A 42 1.21 9.16 15.18
N THR A 43 2.13 8.31 15.65
CA THR A 43 3.45 8.74 16.14
C THR A 43 4.56 8.56 15.10
N ALA A 44 4.32 7.75 14.08
CA ALA A 44 5.26 7.54 13.00
C ALA A 44 5.50 8.83 12.20
N LYS A 45 6.78 9.14 11.93
CA LYS A 45 7.17 10.19 10.98
C LYS A 45 6.91 9.70 9.55
N LEU A 46 5.67 9.88 9.09
CA LEU A 46 5.31 9.61 7.70
C LEU A 46 5.83 10.74 6.80
N PRO A 47 6.28 10.43 5.57
CA PRO A 47 6.64 11.47 4.61
C PRO A 47 5.42 12.36 4.38
N SER A 48 5.63 13.67 4.37
CA SER A 48 4.54 14.60 4.11
C SER A 48 3.96 14.34 2.73
N ARG A 49 2.63 14.37 2.63
CA ARG A 49 1.94 14.26 1.35
C ARG A 49 2.42 15.42 0.47
N LYS A 50 3.25 15.14 -0.55
CA LYS A 50 3.58 16.14 -1.56
C LYS A 50 2.26 16.58 -2.19
N ARG A 51 1.90 17.85 -2.03
CA ARG A 51 0.82 18.46 -2.83
C ARG A 51 1.32 18.43 -4.27
N VAL A 52 0.76 17.55 -5.07
CA VAL A 52 0.92 17.61 -6.52
C VAL A 52 0.07 18.82 -6.93
N THR A 53 0.69 19.99 -7.08
CA THR A 53 0.04 21.15 -7.68
C THR A 53 -0.20 20.80 -9.15
N SER A 54 -1.48 20.65 -9.52
CA SER A 54 -1.94 20.56 -10.91
C SER A 54 -1.85 21.93 -11.58
#